data_AF-N8Q590-F1
#
_entry.id   AF-N8Q590-F1
#
_cell.length_a   1.000
_cell.length_b   1.000
_cell.length_c   1.000
_cell.angle_alpha   90.00
_cell.angle_beta   90.00
_cell.angle_gamma   90.00
#
_symmetry.space_group_name_H-M   'P 1'
#
loop_
_entity.id
_entity.type
_entity.pdbx_description
1 polymer ?
#
loop_
_entity_poly.entity_id
_entity_poly.type
_entity_poly.pdbx_seq_one_letter_code
_entity_poly.pdbx_strand_id
1 'polypeptide(L)'
;MLKMTDVLGQNLVQNFSKALFSSTDLITEQLNQGILNASDAELKDAILHFFNQVDAVEAAQALEIPAERINELQQGIALKDERSLADTLKVVALCLAMETGSLDQVEVYDCLQDYPM
;
A
#
# COMPACT_ATOMS: atom_id res chain seq x y z
N MET A 1 -15.99 1.24 -7.78
CA MET A 1 -14.57 1.46 -7.52
C MET A 1 -13.96 0.12 -7.15
N LEU A 2 -12.90 -0.27 -7.84
CA LEU A 2 -12.16 -1.52 -7.63
C LEU A 2 -11.37 -1.46 -6.33
N LYS A 3 -11.26 -2.60 -5.66
CA LYS A 3 -10.32 -2.77 -4.54
C LYS A 3 -8.93 -3.10 -5.06
N MET A 4 -7.90 -2.85 -4.26
CA MET A 4 -6.53 -3.22 -4.65
C MET A 4 -6.38 -4.74 -4.79
N THR A 5 -7.14 -5.53 -4.03
CA THR A 5 -7.23 -6.99 -4.21
C THR A 5 -7.80 -7.42 -5.55
N ASP A 6 -8.61 -6.58 -6.21
CA ASP A 6 -9.16 -6.88 -7.54
C ASP A 6 -8.14 -6.55 -8.65
N VAL A 7 -7.29 -5.55 -8.41
CA VAL A 7 -6.25 -5.10 -9.35
C VAL A 7 -5.04 -6.04 -9.35
N LEU A 8 -4.66 -6.52 -8.16
CA LEU A 8 -3.51 -7.38 -8.00
C LEU A 8 -3.90 -8.86 -8.08
N GLY A 9 -3.10 -9.64 -8.81
CA GLY A 9 -3.40 -11.04 -9.06
C GLY A 9 -3.62 -11.83 -7.76
N GLN A 10 -4.57 -12.76 -7.79
CA GLN A 10 -5.04 -13.52 -6.61
C GLN A 10 -3.90 -14.20 -5.82
N ASN A 11 -2.86 -14.69 -6.51
CA ASN A 11 -1.69 -15.29 -5.87
C ASN A 11 -0.92 -14.29 -5.00
N LEU A 12 -0.76 -13.05 -5.44
CA LEU A 12 -0.08 -12.01 -4.67
C LEU A 12 -0.90 -11.69 -3.42
N VAL A 13 -2.20 -11.47 -3.60
CA VAL A 13 -3.12 -11.14 -2.50
C VAL A 13 -3.14 -12.24 -1.43
N GLN A 14 -3.22 -13.51 -1.83
CA GLN A 14 -3.24 -14.64 -0.90
C GLN A 14 -1.93 -14.80 -0.10
N ASN A 15 -0.80 -14.44 -0.69
CA ASN A 15 0.50 -14.56 -0.04
C ASN A 15 0.92 -13.29 0.71
N PHE A 16 0.20 -12.17 0.52
CA PHE A 16 0.55 -10.86 1.06
C PHE A 16 0.72 -10.89 2.59
N SER A 17 -0.30 -11.31 3.34
CA SER A 17 -0.25 -11.33 4.81
C SER A 17 0.92 -12.16 5.32
N LYS A 18 1.13 -13.36 4.76
CA LYS A 18 2.24 -14.24 5.15
C LYS A 18 3.61 -13.61 4.83
N ALA A 19 3.74 -13.01 3.65
CA ALA A 19 4.99 -12.44 3.18
C ALA A 19 5.36 -11.16 3.96
N LEU A 20 4.35 -10.36 4.34
CA LEU A 20 4.50 -9.16 5.18
C LEU A 20 5.24 -9.45 6.48
N PHE A 21 5.02 -10.63 7.09
CA PHE A 21 5.64 -11.03 8.36
C PHE A 21 6.91 -11.87 8.22
N SER A 22 7.31 -12.26 7.00
CA SER A 22 8.40 -13.23 6.81
C SER A 22 9.52 -12.78 5.89
N SER A 23 9.24 -11.94 4.89
CA SER A 23 10.26 -11.45 3.97
C SER A 23 9.82 -10.17 3.24
N THR A 24 10.26 -9.03 3.76
CA THR A 24 9.96 -7.69 3.20
C THR A 24 10.49 -7.53 1.78
N ASP A 25 11.68 -8.07 1.48
CA ASP A 25 12.28 -7.94 0.14
C ASP A 25 11.46 -8.69 -0.91
N LEU A 26 11.03 -9.92 -0.60
CA LEU A 26 10.25 -10.75 -1.51
C LEU A 26 8.88 -10.12 -1.80
N ILE A 27 8.18 -9.64 -0.78
CA ILE A 27 6.88 -9.01 -0.99
C ILE A 27 7.01 -7.68 -1.73
N THR A 28 8.07 -6.92 -1.48
CA THR A 28 8.37 -5.67 -2.20
C THR A 28 8.54 -5.92 -3.69
N GLU A 29 9.33 -6.95 -4.07
CA GLU A 29 9.51 -7.30 -5.48
C GLU A 29 8.19 -7.76 -6.13
N GLN A 30 7.43 -8.60 -5.45
CA GLN A 30 6.12 -9.07 -5.95
C GLN A 30 5.14 -7.94 -6.15
N LEU A 31 5.05 -7.00 -5.21
CA LEU A 31 4.20 -5.83 -5.31
C LEU A 31 4.63 -4.90 -6.43
N ASN A 32 5.93 -4.62 -6.58
CA ASN A 32 6.44 -3.82 -7.69
C ASN A 32 6.05 -4.44 -9.04
N GLN A 33 6.25 -5.75 -9.21
CA GLN A 33 5.83 -6.45 -10.42
C GLN A 33 4.30 -6.42 -10.60
N GLY A 34 3.54 -6.60 -9.53
CA GLY A 34 2.08 -6.49 -9.55
C GLY A 34 1.61 -5.11 -10.03
N ILE A 35 2.22 -4.05 -9.50
CA ILE A 35 1.93 -2.65 -9.88
C ILE A 35 2.27 -2.41 -11.35
N LEU A 36 3.48 -2.78 -11.80
CA LEU A 36 3.91 -2.54 -13.17
C LEU A 36 3.03 -3.28 -14.19
N ASN A 37 2.58 -4.49 -13.86
CA ASN A 37 1.76 -5.34 -14.72
C ASN A 37 0.25 -5.03 -14.66
N ALA A 38 -0.24 -4.32 -13.63
CA ALA A 38 -1.64 -3.91 -13.53
C ALA A 38 -2.05 -2.94 -14.66
N SER A 39 -3.33 -2.88 -15.01
CA SER A 39 -3.82 -1.80 -15.88
C SER A 39 -3.67 -0.46 -15.20
N ASP A 40 -3.24 0.58 -15.93
CA ASP A 40 -3.15 1.95 -15.40
C ASP A 40 -4.51 2.45 -14.90
N ALA A 41 -5.59 2.10 -15.61
CA ALA A 41 -6.94 2.51 -15.26
C ALA A 41 -7.43 1.82 -13.97
N GLU A 42 -7.16 0.53 -13.82
CA GLU A 42 -7.57 -0.26 -12.65
C GLU A 42 -6.76 0.17 -11.41
N LEU A 43 -5.44 0.33 -11.56
CA LEU A 43 -4.56 0.81 -10.49
C LEU A 43 -4.99 2.21 -10.03
N LYS A 44 -5.29 3.11 -10.98
CA LYS A 44 -5.81 4.44 -10.66
C LYS A 44 -7.13 4.35 -9.90
N ASP A 45 -8.10 3.57 -10.35
CA ASP A 45 -9.41 3.46 -9.69
C ASP A 45 -9.25 2.93 -8.25
N ALA A 46 -8.36 1.96 -8.03
CA ALA A 46 -8.10 1.43 -6.69
C ALA A 46 -7.36 2.41 -5.77
N ILE A 47 -6.40 3.19 -6.28
CA ILE A 47 -5.74 4.24 -5.47
C ILE A 47 -6.72 5.36 -5.11
N LEU A 48 -7.57 5.78 -6.05
CA LEU A 48 -8.62 6.76 -5.77
C LEU A 48 -9.62 6.24 -4.75
N HIS A 49 -10.00 4.96 -4.87
CA HIS A 49 -10.86 4.30 -3.91
C HIS A 49 -10.27 4.30 -2.50
N PHE A 50 -8.96 4.01 -2.38
CA PHE A 50 -8.24 4.07 -1.12
C PHE A 50 -8.29 5.46 -0.48
N PHE A 51 -7.91 6.51 -1.23
CA PHE A 51 -7.93 7.88 -0.71
C PHE A 51 -9.33 8.46 -0.45
N ASN A 52 -10.39 7.79 -0.91
CA ASN A 52 -11.77 8.12 -0.53
C ASN A 52 -12.18 7.50 0.81
N GLN A 53 -11.43 6.49 1.29
CA GLN A 53 -11.70 5.79 2.55
C GLN A 53 -10.80 6.24 3.70
N VAL A 54 -9.60 6.71 3.39
CA VAL A 54 -8.62 7.18 4.38
C VAL A 54 -8.32 8.67 4.20
N ASP A 55 -7.93 9.34 5.29
CA ASP A 55 -7.41 10.69 5.20
C ASP A 55 -6.04 10.68 4.52
N ALA A 56 -5.92 11.39 3.40
CA ALA A 56 -4.69 11.43 2.61
C ALA A 56 -3.51 12.06 3.38
N VAL A 57 -3.77 13.02 4.26
CA VAL A 57 -2.74 13.68 5.10
C VAL A 57 -2.26 12.73 6.18
N GLU A 58 -3.18 12.00 6.82
CA GLU A 58 -2.82 10.97 7.80
C GLU A 58 -2.01 9.85 7.14
N ALA A 59 -2.45 9.37 5.97
CA ALA A 59 -1.72 8.38 5.19
C ALA A 59 -0.32 8.88 4.76
N ALA A 60 -0.19 10.15 4.39
CA ALA A 60 1.09 10.78 4.05
C ALA A 60 2.08 10.70 5.21
N GLN A 61 1.61 11.06 6.40
CA GLN A 61 2.42 11.06 7.63
C GLN A 61 2.83 9.65 8.02
N ALA A 62 1.88 8.70 8.00
CA ALA A 62 2.12 7.31 8.37
C ALA A 62 3.08 6.58 7.42
N LEU A 63 3.07 6.93 6.13
CA LEU A 63 3.89 6.27 5.11
C LEU A 63 5.20 7.01 4.78
N GLU A 64 5.49 8.11 5.49
CA GLU A 64 6.64 8.98 5.21
C GLU A 64 6.69 9.42 3.74
N ILE A 65 5.51 9.73 3.16
CA ILE A 65 5.37 10.22 1.79
C ILE A 65 5.22 11.74 1.83
N PRO A 66 6.00 12.51 1.05
CA PRO A 66 5.83 13.96 0.98
C PRO A 66 4.40 14.35 0.57
N ALA A 67 3.83 15.37 1.20
CA ALA A 67 2.44 15.81 0.95
C ALA A 67 2.18 16.14 -0.53
N GLU A 68 3.17 16.72 -1.22
CA GLU A 68 3.10 17.00 -2.67
C GLU A 68 2.92 15.72 -3.49
N ARG A 69 3.63 14.64 -3.13
CA ARG A 69 3.54 13.34 -3.80
C ARG A 69 2.22 12.64 -3.52
N ILE A 70 1.68 12.76 -2.31
CA ILE A 70 0.35 12.23 -2.00
C ILE A 70 -0.72 12.90 -2.85
N ASN A 71 -0.61 14.20 -3.10
CA ASN A 71 -1.56 14.88 -3.99
C ASN A 71 -1.49 14.33 -5.43
N GLU A 72 -0.29 14.04 -5.95
CA GLU A 72 -0.12 13.38 -7.25
C GLU A 72 -0.72 11.96 -7.28
N LEU A 73 -0.50 11.18 -6.21
CA LEU A 73 -1.07 9.84 -6.05
C LEU A 73 -2.61 9.89 -5.96
N GLN A 74 -3.16 10.85 -5.22
CA GLN A 74 -4.60 11.08 -5.10
C GLN A 74 -5.24 11.53 -6.42
N GLN A 75 -4.46 12.05 -7.38
CA GLN A 75 -4.95 12.33 -8.72
C GLN A 75 -4.76 11.14 -9.68
N GLY A 76 -4.08 10.09 -9.23
CA GLY A 76 -3.75 8.91 -10.02
C GLY A 76 -2.78 9.22 -11.16
N ILE A 77 -1.84 10.15 -10.95
CA ILE A 77 -0.90 10.62 -11.97
C ILE A 77 0.41 9.85 -11.84
N ALA A 78 0.97 9.40 -12.98
CA ALA A 78 2.33 8.88 -13.06
C ALA A 78 2.66 7.78 -12.03
N LEU A 79 1.67 6.93 -11.71
CA LEU A 79 1.74 5.97 -10.60
C LEU A 79 2.87 4.94 -10.75
N LYS A 80 3.32 4.69 -11.98
CA LYS A 80 4.37 3.71 -12.30
C LYS A 80 5.72 4.33 -12.65
N ASP A 81 5.79 5.66 -12.67
CA ASP A 81 7.03 6.36 -13.01
C ASP A 81 8.07 6.12 -11.91
N GLU A 82 9.36 6.09 -12.27
CA GLU A 82 10.46 5.81 -11.34
C GLU A 82 10.42 6.69 -10.08
N ARG A 83 9.98 7.95 -10.21
CA ARG A 83 9.89 8.90 -9.10
C ARG A 83 8.72 8.66 -8.15
N SER A 84 7.69 7.97 -8.60
CA SER A 84 6.45 7.76 -7.85
C SER A 84 6.24 6.31 -7.46
N LEU A 85 6.91 5.35 -8.13
CA LEU A 85 6.72 3.92 -7.94
C LEU A 85 6.94 3.50 -6.47
N ALA A 86 7.97 4.06 -5.81
CA ALA A 86 8.24 3.76 -4.41
C ALA A 86 7.09 4.20 -3.49
N ASP A 87 6.45 5.34 -3.77
CA ASP A 87 5.34 5.85 -2.97
C ASP A 87 4.02 5.16 -3.32
N THR A 88 3.81 4.83 -4.61
CA THR A 88 2.72 3.97 -5.06
C THR A 88 2.78 2.61 -4.37
N LEU A 89 3.97 2.02 -4.27
CA LEU A 89 4.19 0.75 -3.58
C LEU A 89 3.74 0.81 -2.12
N LYS A 90 4.11 1.87 -1.39
CA LYS A 90 3.69 2.08 -0.01
C LYS A 90 2.16 2.17 0.14
N VAL A 91 1.51 2.95 -0.72
CA VAL A 91 0.04 3.08 -0.74
C VAL A 91 -0.63 1.75 -1.07
N VAL A 92 -0.11 1.02 -2.04
CA VAL A 92 -0.63 -0.31 -2.44
C VAL A 92 -0.47 -1.31 -1.30
N ALA A 93 0.68 -1.33 -0.62
CA ALA A 93 0.92 -2.22 0.51
C ALA A 93 -0.04 -1.91 1.68
N LEU A 94 -0.24 -0.63 2.01
CA LEU A 94 -1.20 -0.22 3.04
C LEU A 94 -2.64 -0.59 2.64
N CYS A 95 -3.02 -0.34 1.39
CA CYS A 95 -4.34 -0.67 0.88
C CYS A 95 -4.61 -2.18 0.98
N LEU A 96 -3.67 -3.02 0.56
CA LEU A 96 -3.77 -4.48 0.74
C LEU A 96 -3.85 -4.87 2.21
N ALA A 97 -3.06 -4.26 3.09
CA ALA A 97 -3.07 -4.57 4.51
C ALA A 97 -4.43 -4.28 5.16
N MET A 98 -5.08 -3.18 4.76
CA MET A 98 -6.44 -2.85 5.17
C MET A 98 -7.48 -3.81 4.59
N GLU A 99 -7.43 -4.09 3.29
CA GLU A 99 -8.41 -4.92 2.60
C GLU A 99 -8.35 -6.40 3.01
N THR A 100 -7.18 -6.88 3.42
CA THR A 100 -6.96 -8.26 3.87
C THR A 100 -7.03 -8.44 5.38
N GLY A 101 -7.21 -7.36 6.16
CA GLY A 101 -7.13 -7.41 7.63
C GLY A 101 -5.75 -7.83 8.14
N SER A 102 -4.69 -7.57 7.36
CA SER A 102 -3.31 -7.89 7.78
C SER A 102 -2.81 -6.94 8.87
N LEU A 103 -3.34 -5.71 8.93
CA LEU A 103 -2.99 -4.75 10.00
C LEU A 103 -3.35 -5.27 11.39
N ASP A 104 -4.48 -5.98 11.54
CA ASP A 104 -4.90 -6.58 12.82
C ASP A 104 -3.97 -7.71 13.27
N GLN A 105 -3.17 -8.26 12.35
CA GLN A 105 -2.19 -9.31 12.60
C GLN A 105 -0.78 -8.75 12.84
N VAL A 106 -0.57 -7.46 12.58
CA VAL A 106 0.62 -6.77 13.05
C VAL A 106 0.46 -6.61 14.55
N GLU A 107 0.93 -7.61 15.30
CA GLU A 107 1.14 -7.48 16.73
C GLU A 107 2.08 -6.27 16.91
N VAL A 108 1.51 -5.12 17.24
CA VAL A 108 2.26 -4.03 17.86
C VAL A 108 2.68 -4.62 19.19
N TYR A 109 3.81 -5.34 19.17
CA TYR A 109 4.34 -6.03 20.33
C TYR A 109 4.27 -5.09 21.54
N ASP A 110 4.00 -5.64 22.71
CA ASP A 110 4.01 -5.01 24.03
C ASP A 110 5.32 -4.25 24.38
N CYS A 111 6.24 -4.04 23.43
CA CYS A 111 7.40 -3.15 23.46
C CYS A 111 7.09 -1.71 23.89
N LEU A 112 5.83 -1.27 23.85
CA LEU A 112 5.42 0.02 24.40
C LEU A 112 5.31 0.02 25.93
N GLN A 113 5.28 -1.14 26.58
CA GLN A 113 5.24 -1.21 28.05
C GLN A 113 6.57 -0.83 28.71
N ASP A 114 7.69 -0.95 27.98
CA ASP A 114 9.04 -0.63 28.48
C ASP A 114 9.56 0.74 28.02
N TYR A 115 8.75 1.55 27.32
CA TYR A 115 9.10 2.94 27.04
C TYR A 115 8.76 3.81 28.25
N PRO A 116 9.74 4.38 28.98
CA PRO A 116 9.43 5.36 30.00
C PRO A 116 8.88 6.62 29.30
N MET A 117 7.68 7.05 29.71
CA MET A 117 7.16 8.40 29.40
C MET A 117 8.07 9.49 29.95
#